data_AF-A0A373G2H6-F1
#
_entry.id   AF-A0A373G2H6-F1
#
_cell.length_a   1.000
_cell.length_b   1.000
_cell.length_c   1.000
_cell.angle_alpha   90.00
_cell.angle_beta   90.00
_cell.angle_gamma   90.00
#
_symmetry.space_group_name_H-M   'P 1'
#
loop_
_entity.id
_entity.type
_entity.pdbx_description
1 polymer ?
#
loop_
_entity_poly.entity_id
_entity_poly.type
_entity_poly.pdbx_seq_one_letter_code
_entity_poly.pdbx_strand_id
1 'polypeptide(L)'
;MNDELQQLESELKKVESSNLEYLPEYGYSPKAEIIQLIKEDISDVKKEINKRLKLHASGISSGYTEKSLEEERTSLCLMQGLARYC
;
A
#
# COMPACT_ATOMS: atom_id res chain seq x y z
N MET A 1 -5.64 -4.02 -6.92
CA MET A 1 -4.53 -3.28 -6.30
C MET A 1 -3.48 -4.19 -5.66
N ASN A 2 -3.75 -4.95 -4.58
CA ASN A 2 -2.73 -5.89 -4.09
C ASN A 2 -2.49 -7.06 -5.07
N ASP A 3 -3.56 -7.67 -5.60
CA ASP A 3 -3.44 -8.75 -6.58
C ASP A 3 -2.76 -8.29 -7.87
N GLU A 4 -3.10 -7.08 -8.31
CA GLU A 4 -2.53 -6.40 -9.48
C GLU A 4 -1.02 -6.11 -9.31
N LEU A 5 -0.62 -5.62 -8.12
CA LEU A 5 0.78 -5.42 -7.80
C LEU A 5 1.56 -6.74 -7.79
N GLN A 6 0.96 -7.80 -7.26
CA GLN A 6 1.57 -9.13 -7.26
C GLN A 6 1.70 -9.70 -8.68
N GLN A 7 0.71 -9.46 -9.56
CA GLN A 7 0.77 -9.83 -10.97
C GLN A 7 1.92 -9.11 -11.68
N LEU A 8 2.01 -7.78 -11.54
CA LEU A 8 3.08 -6.97 -12.15
C LEU A 8 4.47 -7.39 -11.66
N GLU A 9 4.64 -7.66 -10.36
CA GLU A 9 5.92 -8.14 -9.81
C GLU A 9 6.29 -9.54 -10.36
N SER A 10 5.29 -10.39 -10.61
CA SER A 10 5.51 -11.70 -11.24
C SER A 10 5.90 -11.58 -12.72
N GLU A 11 5.28 -10.65 -13.45
CA GLU A 11 5.59 -10.36 -14.85
C GLU A 11 6.99 -9.78 -14.99
N LEU A 12 7.35 -8.81 -14.15
CA LEU A 12 8.69 -8.24 -14.11
C LEU A 12 9.74 -9.33 -13.95
N LYS A 13 9.53 -10.26 -13.02
CA LYS A 13 10.45 -11.38 -12.78
C LYS A 13 10.57 -12.31 -13.99
N LYS A 14 9.46 -12.58 -14.68
CA LYS A 14 9.47 -13.39 -15.93
C LYS A 14 10.27 -12.69 -17.02
N VAL A 15 9.99 -11.41 -17.27
CA VAL A 15 10.68 -10.59 -18.28
C VAL A 15 12.18 -10.49 -17.97
N GLU A 16 12.55 -10.23 -16.72
CA GLU A 16 13.94 -10.18 -16.28
C GLU A 16 14.67 -11.51 -16.48
N SER A 17 14.00 -12.64 -16.20
CA SER A 17 14.56 -13.99 -16.36
C SER A 17 14.73 -14.46 -17.81
N SER A 18 14.06 -13.82 -18.77
CA SER A 18 14.20 -14.14 -20.19
C SER A 18 15.57 -13.71 -20.71
N ASN A 19 16.26 -14.57 -21.47
CA ASN A 19 17.54 -14.22 -22.10
C ASN A 19 17.38 -13.49 -23.45
N LEU A 20 16.14 -13.25 -23.91
CA LEU A 20 15.87 -12.63 -25.20
C LEU A 20 15.91 -11.10 -25.09
N GLU A 21 16.53 -10.46 -26.08
CA GLU A 21 16.56 -8.99 -26.21
C GLU A 21 15.19 -8.42 -26.59
N TYR A 22 14.40 -9.21 -27.33
CA TYR A 22 13.05 -8.89 -27.75
C TYR A 22 12.10 -10.01 -27.33
N LEU A 23 11.00 -9.66 -26.69
CA LEU A 23 10.01 -10.61 -26.22
C LEU A 23 8.81 -10.60 -27.18
N PRO A 24 8.56 -11.69 -27.93
CA PRO A 24 7.47 -11.75 -28.91
C PRO A 24 6.08 -11.48 -28.31
N GLU A 25 5.88 -11.85 -27.04
CA GLU A 25 4.65 -11.61 -26.27
C GLU A 25 4.34 -10.12 -26.11
N TYR A 26 5.37 -9.28 -26.13
CA TYR A 26 5.30 -7.82 -25.99
C TYR A 26 5.61 -7.11 -27.33
N GLY A 27 5.58 -7.84 -28.45
CA GLY A 27 5.83 -7.31 -29.78
C GLY A 27 7.30 -7.06 -30.10
N TYR A 28 7.58 -5.98 -30.84
CA TYR A 28 8.94 -5.60 -31.27
C TYR A 28 9.64 -4.65 -30.29
N SER A 29 9.08 -4.42 -29.10
CA SER A 29 9.70 -3.56 -28.09
C SER A 29 10.94 -4.24 -27.48
N PRO A 30 12.03 -3.50 -27.26
CA PRO A 30 13.19 -3.99 -26.52
C PRO A 30 12.80 -4.41 -25.10
N LYS A 31 13.43 -5.47 -24.60
CA LYS A 31 13.26 -5.95 -23.22
C LYS A 31 13.45 -4.84 -22.18
N ALA A 32 14.43 -3.95 -22.39
CA ALA A 32 14.72 -2.85 -21.47
C ALA A 32 13.54 -1.88 -21.35
N GLU A 33 12.86 -1.58 -22.46
CA GLU A 33 11.69 -0.70 -22.50
C GLU A 33 10.52 -1.37 -21.77
N ILE A 34 10.28 -2.66 -22.02
CA ILE A 34 9.23 -3.44 -21.34
C ILE A 34 9.45 -3.46 -19.82
N ILE A 35 10.70 -3.68 -19.37
CA ILE A 35 11.06 -3.65 -17.94
C ILE A 35 10.77 -2.27 -17.34
N GLN A 36 11.08 -1.19 -18.06
CA GLN A 36 10.84 0.16 -17.59
C GLN A 36 9.33 0.43 -17.44
N LEU A 37 8.52 0.06 -18.44
CA LEU A 37 7.07 0.22 -18.40
C LEU A 37 6.45 -0.52 -17.20
N ILE A 38 6.82 -1.79 -16.99
CA ILE A 38 6.32 -2.58 -15.85
C ILE A 38 6.75 -1.93 -14.51
N LYS A 39 7.95 -1.37 -14.43
CA LYS A 39 8.41 -0.66 -13.22
C LYS A 39 7.64 0.63 -12.97
N GLU A 40 7.29 1.37 -14.02
CA GLU A 40 6.44 2.57 -13.93
C GLU A 40 5.04 2.19 -13.42
N ASP A 41 4.43 1.15 -13.98
CA ASP A 41 3.12 0.65 -13.54
C ASP A 41 3.14 0.23 -12.05
N ILE A 42 4.16 -0.53 -11.63
CA ILE A 42 4.33 -0.92 -10.21
C ILE A 42 4.43 0.32 -9.32
N SER A 43 5.17 1.35 -9.75
CA SER A 43 5.33 2.59 -8.99
C SER A 43 4.00 3.31 -8.81
N ASP A 44 3.19 3.38 -9.86
CA ASP A 44 1.90 4.07 -9.83
C ASP A 44 0.86 3.33 -8.99
N VAL A 45 0.81 1.99 -9.09
CA VAL A 45 -0.03 1.17 -8.20
C VAL A 45 0.39 1.34 -6.74
N LYS A 46 1.70 1.37 -6.44
CA LYS A 46 2.22 1.63 -5.08
C LYS A 46 1.84 3.01 -4.56
N LYS A 47 1.88 4.06 -5.40
CA LYS A 47 1.46 5.41 -5.02
C LYS A 47 -0.03 5.45 -4.70
N GLU A 48 -0.86 4.80 -5.50
CA GLU A 48 -2.31 4.79 -5.30
C GLU A 48 -2.70 4.01 -4.04
N ILE A 49 -2.06 2.86 -3.77
CA ILE A 49 -2.23 2.13 -2.49
C ILE A 49 -1.86 3.03 -1.31
N ASN A 50 -0.71 3.71 -1.37
CA ASN A 50 -0.27 4.63 -0.31
C ASN A 50 -1.25 5.80 -0.12
N LYS A 51 -1.80 6.35 -1.20
CA LYS A 51 -2.80 7.42 -1.14
C LYS A 51 -4.06 6.95 -0.42
N ARG A 52 -4.55 5.76 -0.74
CA ARG A 52 -5.71 5.14 -0.06
C ARG A 52 -5.44 4.87 1.41
N LEU A 53 -4.25 4.35 1.75
CA LEU A 53 -3.83 4.12 3.13
C LEU A 53 -3.75 5.43 3.92
N LYS A 54 -3.18 6.49 3.33
CA LYS A 54 -3.14 7.83 3.95
C LYS A 54 -4.54 8.39 4.17
N LEU A 55 -5.45 8.24 3.20
CA LEU A 55 -6.84 8.65 3.36
C LEU A 55 -7.52 7.88 4.51
N HIS A 56 -7.35 6.56 4.55
CA HIS A 56 -7.90 5.73 5.62
C HIS A 56 -7.34 6.10 7.00
N ALA A 57 -6.01 6.28 7.10
CA ALA A 57 -5.36 6.73 8.33
C ALA A 57 -5.83 8.12 8.76
N SER A 58 -6.01 9.06 7.82
CA SER A 58 -6.54 10.39 8.10
C SER A 58 -8.00 10.34 8.55
N GLY A 59 -8.81 9.43 7.98
CA GLY A 59 -10.20 9.20 8.41
C GLY A 59 -10.26 8.67 9.84
N ILE A 60 -9.46 7.65 10.18
CA ILE A 60 -9.37 7.12 11.55
C ILE A 60 -8.88 8.21 12.52
N SER A 61 -7.81 8.94 12.16
CA SER A 61 -7.26 10.00 12.99
C SER A 61 -8.21 11.19 13.17
N SER A 62 -9.11 11.45 12.21
CA SER A 62 -10.10 12.52 12.33
C SER A 62 -11.24 12.19 13.30
N GLY A 63 -11.50 10.90 13.54
CA GLY A 63 -12.53 10.44 14.47
C GLY A 63 -12.12 10.55 15.93
N TYR A 64 -10.82 10.38 16.22
CA TYR A 64 -10.26 10.42 17.56
C TYR A 64 -9.44 11.68 17.78
N THR A 65 -9.97 12.57 18.62
CA THR A 65 -9.19 13.67 19.18
C THR A 65 -8.53 13.22 20.49
N GLU A 66 -7.43 13.88 20.88
CA GLU A 66 -6.77 13.64 22.18
C GLU A 66 -7.77 13.69 23.34
N LYS A 67 -8.73 14.62 23.28
CA LYS A 67 -9.82 14.72 24.25
C LYS A 67 -10.74 13.48 24.24
N SER A 68 -11.17 13.00 23.07
CA SER A 68 -12.01 11.79 22.99
C SER A 68 -11.29 10.54 23.51
N LEU A 69 -9.97 10.44 23.26
CA LEU A 69 -9.15 9.34 23.75
C LEU A 69 -9.01 9.37 25.29
N GLU A 70 -8.85 10.57 25.88
CA GLU A 70 -8.84 10.75 27.34
C GLU A 70 -10.20 10.41 27.97
N GLU A 71 -11.31 10.77 27.32
CA GLU A 71 -12.66 10.45 27.77
C GLU A 71 -12.91 8.93 27.77
N GLU A 72 -12.52 8.23 26.70
CA GLU A 72 -12.59 6.77 26.63
C GLU A 72 -11.66 6.09 27.64
N ARG A 73 -10.42 6.57 27.79
CA ARG A 73 -9.46 6.06 28.80
C ARG A 73 -10.05 6.19 30.20
N THR A 74 -10.59 7.36 30.54
CA THR A 74 -11.19 7.62 31.84
C THR A 74 -12.37 6.69 32.09
N SER A 75 -13.24 6.49 31.09
CA SER A 75 -14.40 5.61 31.19
C SER A 75 -13.99 4.15 31.45
N LEU A 76 -12.97 3.66 30.73
CA LEU A 76 -12.41 2.32 30.91
C LEU A 76 -11.85 2.11 32.32
N CYS A 77 -11.10 3.08 32.85
CA CYS A 77 -10.53 2.96 34.19
C CYS A 77 -11.59 2.97 35.28
N LEU A 78 -12.63 3.80 35.14
CA LEU A 78 -13.77 3.76 36.05
C LEU A 78 -14.49 2.41 36.01
N MET A 79 -14.70 1.83 34.82
CA MET A 79 -15.31 0.49 34.68
C MET A 79 -14.47 -0.62 35.31
N GLN A 80 -13.15 -0.48 35.33
CA GLN A 80 -12.24 -1.43 35.96
C GLN A 80 -12.02 -1.17 37.47
N GLY A 81 -12.68 -0.14 38.04
CA GLY A 81 -12.50 0.25 39.43
C GLY A 81 -11.15 0.92 39.73
N LEU A 82 -10.43 1.36 38.69
CA LEU A 82 -9.20 2.12 38.81
C LEU A 82 -9.50 3.61 39.03
N ALA A 83 -8.56 4.30 39.67
CA ALA A 83 -8.66 5.75 39.84
C ALA A 83 -8.70 6.46 38.48
N ARG A 84 -9.31 7.66 38.46
CA ARG A 84 -9.58 8.45 37.25
C ARG A 84 -8.34 8.80 36.41
N TYR A 85 -7.15 8.72 37.00
CA TYR A 85 -5.84 8.99 36.38
C TYR A 85 -4.95 7.74 36.43
N CYS A 86 -5.48 6.64 35.92
CA CYS A 86 -4.67 5.72 35.15
C CYS A 86 -4.20 6.41 33.85
#